data_AF-A0A7Y2BE20-F1
#
_entry.id   AF-A0A7Y2BE20-F1
#
_cell.length_a   1.000
_cell.length_b   1.000
_cell.length_c   1.000
_cell.angle_alpha   90.00
_cell.angle_beta   90.00
_cell.angle_gamma   90.00
#
_symmetry.space_group_name_H-M   'P 1'
#
loop_
_entity.id
_entity.type
_entity.pdbx_description
1 polymer ?
#
loop_
_entity_poly.entity_id
_entity_poly.type
_entity_poly.pdbx_seq_one_letter_code
_entity_poly.pdbx_strand_id
1 'polypeptide(L)'
;MITINKQILTPHQKKNTFKYSPTANHFLSLVSGIDKETIERATVFPRSIFRFIPWYNSKKGGGAITLGSDKKASITFTENFFSEEKEIYSNRAYANNLYRWLRLSAHEVRHLEHAKKYRFFLFYLIVFAYQYILFGHDDAPLEKEADEGTKTFDAFYAFGQSHLNINILNACFDESLAIDDQIQLLDRFWNNFTDYRKNQKDPTD
;
A
#
# COMPACT_ATOMS: atom_id res chain seq x y z
N MET A 1 17.01 -13.41 6.48
CA MET A 1 16.01 -14.35 5.88
C MET A 1 14.80 -13.52 5.40
N ILE A 2 14.02 -13.95 4.39
CA ILE A 2 12.78 -13.22 4.01
C ILE A 2 11.64 -13.68 4.93
N THR A 3 11.07 -12.74 5.66
CA THR A 3 9.83 -12.92 6.44
C THR A 3 8.66 -12.33 5.66
N ILE A 4 7.59 -13.11 5.52
CA ILE A 4 6.38 -12.71 4.80
C ILE A 4 5.29 -12.43 5.82
N ASN A 5 4.69 -11.24 5.74
CA ASN A 5 3.45 -10.95 6.46
C ASN A 5 2.29 -11.63 5.72
N LYS A 6 1.83 -12.79 6.21
CA LYS A 6 0.79 -13.58 5.55
C LYS A 6 -0.59 -12.91 5.56
N GLN A 7 -0.83 -12.01 6.51
CA GLN A 7 -2.04 -11.19 6.55
C GLN A 7 -2.11 -10.25 5.33
N ILE A 8 -0.96 -9.82 4.81
CA ILE A 8 -0.86 -8.82 3.73
C ILE A 8 -0.53 -9.46 2.38
N LEU A 9 0.34 -10.47 2.37
CA LEU A 9 0.91 -11.04 1.15
C LEU A 9 0.78 -12.55 1.09
N THR A 10 0.53 -13.07 -0.10
CA THR A 10 0.55 -14.49 -0.43
C THR A 10 1.68 -14.79 -1.42
N PRO A 11 2.40 -15.93 -1.28
CA PRO A 11 3.40 -16.36 -2.26
C PRO A 11 2.79 -16.51 -3.66
N HIS A 12 3.55 -16.11 -4.68
CA HIS A 12 3.17 -16.24 -6.08
C HIS A 12 4.20 -17.09 -6.83
N GLN A 13 3.77 -17.79 -7.89
CA GLN A 13 4.46 -18.74 -8.79
C GLN A 13 6.01 -18.85 -8.74
N LYS A 14 6.75 -17.74 -8.61
CA LYS A 14 8.22 -17.70 -8.57
C LYS A 14 8.74 -17.33 -7.18
N LYS A 15 9.94 -17.81 -6.84
CA LYS A 15 10.65 -17.45 -5.60
C LYS A 15 10.72 -15.93 -5.43
N ASN A 16 10.39 -15.44 -4.23
CA ASN A 16 10.40 -14.02 -3.86
C ASN A 16 9.46 -13.16 -4.72
N THR A 17 8.33 -13.73 -5.15
CA THR A 17 7.26 -12.98 -5.79
C THR A 17 5.98 -13.19 -5.00
N PHE A 18 5.20 -12.11 -4.82
CA PHE A 18 4.04 -12.10 -3.95
C PHE A 18 2.85 -11.40 -4.62
N LYS A 19 1.66 -11.73 -4.14
CA LYS A 19 0.41 -11.00 -4.39
C LYS A 19 -0.13 -10.47 -3.07
N TYR A 20 -0.96 -9.44 -3.11
CA TYR A 20 -1.74 -9.06 -1.94
C TYR A 20 -2.72 -10.18 -1.57
N SER A 21 -2.90 -10.43 -0.27
CA SER A 21 -3.96 -11.31 0.22
C SER A 21 -5.33 -10.75 -0.20
N PRO A 22 -6.39 -11.57 -0.25
CA PRO A 22 -7.73 -11.08 -0.60
C PRO A 22 -8.19 -9.90 0.28
N THR A 23 -7.96 -10.00 1.59
CA THR A 23 -8.27 -8.94 2.56
C THR A 23 -7.46 -7.67 2.29
N ALA A 24 -6.15 -7.78 2.06
CA ALA A 24 -5.30 -6.64 1.74
C ALA A 24 -5.67 -5.99 0.40
N ASN A 25 -5.97 -6.79 -0.63
CA ASN A 25 -6.42 -6.29 -1.92
C ASN A 25 -7.72 -5.48 -1.77
N HIS A 26 -8.71 -6.05 -1.07
CA HIS A 26 -9.96 -5.37 -0.82
C HIS A 26 -9.78 -4.07 -0.02
N PHE A 27 -9.00 -4.11 1.06
CA PHE A 27 -8.65 -2.95 1.86
C PHE A 27 -7.99 -1.84 1.04
N LEU A 28 -6.97 -2.21 0.25
CA LEU A 28 -6.24 -1.27 -0.58
C LEU A 28 -7.16 -0.65 -1.64
N SER A 29 -8.08 -1.43 -2.20
CA SER A 29 -9.10 -0.92 -3.13
C SER A 29 -9.99 0.14 -2.49
N LEU A 30 -10.44 -0.06 -1.25
CA LEU A 30 -11.25 0.91 -0.51
C LEU A 30 -10.51 2.22 -0.26
N VAL A 31 -9.29 2.14 0.31
CA VAL A 31 -8.57 3.35 0.74
C VAL A 31 -7.92 4.13 -0.42
N SER A 32 -7.62 3.45 -1.52
CA SER A 32 -6.96 4.08 -2.68
C SER A 32 -7.93 4.45 -3.82
N GLY A 33 -9.14 3.89 -3.81
CA GLY A 33 -10.09 4.02 -4.93
C GLY A 33 -9.72 3.21 -6.18
N ILE A 34 -8.63 2.44 -6.13
CA ILE A 34 -8.17 1.61 -7.27
C ILE A 34 -8.97 0.30 -7.30
N ASP A 35 -9.32 -0.16 -8.50
CA ASP A 35 -10.08 -1.40 -8.66
C ASP A 35 -9.29 -2.65 -8.20
N LYS A 36 -9.98 -3.60 -7.57
CA LYS A 36 -9.38 -4.82 -7.01
C LYS A 36 -8.62 -5.63 -8.06
N GLU A 37 -9.09 -5.66 -9.31
CA GLU A 37 -8.46 -6.43 -10.38
C GLU A 37 -7.09 -5.83 -10.75
N THR A 38 -6.96 -4.51 -10.79
CA THR A 38 -5.69 -3.82 -11.03
C THR A 38 -4.69 -4.10 -9.92
N ILE A 39 -5.11 -4.09 -8.66
CA ILE A 39 -4.26 -4.42 -7.52
C ILE A 39 -3.85 -5.91 -7.55
N GLU A 40 -4.78 -6.82 -7.85
CA GLU A 40 -4.53 -8.26 -7.93
C GLU A 40 -3.53 -8.62 -9.03
N ARG A 41 -3.58 -7.92 -10.17
CA ARG A 41 -2.65 -8.14 -11.28
C ARG A 41 -1.22 -7.68 -10.97
N ALA A 42 -1.02 -6.74 -10.04
CA ALA A 42 0.30 -6.29 -9.64
C ALA A 42 1.10 -7.40 -8.93
N THR A 43 2.40 -7.49 -9.18
CA THR A 43 3.29 -8.41 -8.45
C THR A 43 4.16 -7.64 -7.46
N VAL A 44 4.18 -8.09 -6.21
CA VAL A 44 4.98 -7.50 -5.14
C VAL A 44 6.32 -8.24 -5.02
N PHE A 45 7.40 -7.47 -4.92
CA PHE A 45 8.77 -7.98 -4.81
C PHE A 45 9.50 -7.38 -3.61
N PRO A 46 10.39 -8.15 -2.96
CA PRO A 46 11.46 -7.58 -2.17
C PRO A 46 12.54 -7.01 -3.10
N ARG A 47 13.13 -5.89 -2.70
CA ARG A 47 14.34 -5.38 -3.33
C ARG A 47 15.46 -6.42 -3.22
N SER A 48 16.25 -6.54 -4.27
CA SER A 48 17.34 -7.51 -4.36
C SER A 48 18.41 -7.03 -5.34
N ILE A 49 19.53 -7.75 -5.42
CA ILE A 49 20.61 -7.43 -6.37
C ILE A 49 20.14 -7.41 -7.84
N PHE A 50 19.09 -8.16 -8.19
CA PHE A 50 18.51 -8.19 -9.54
C PHE A 50 17.35 -7.20 -9.72
N ARG A 51 16.92 -6.53 -8.64
CA ARG A 51 15.84 -5.56 -8.59
C ARG A 51 16.16 -4.55 -7.50
N PHE A 52 17.11 -3.68 -7.78
CA PHE A 52 17.79 -2.81 -6.80
C PHE A 52 17.11 -1.45 -6.59
N ILE A 53 15.97 -1.20 -7.26
CA ILE A 53 15.14 0.00 -7.12
C ILE A 53 13.92 -0.38 -6.25
N PRO A 54 13.50 0.46 -5.27
CA PRO A 54 13.93 1.84 -5.02
C PRO A 54 15.29 1.94 -4.34
N TRP A 55 15.95 3.11 -4.40
CA TRP A 55 17.28 3.34 -3.80
C TRP A 55 17.20 3.83 -2.34
N TYR A 56 16.00 3.80 -1.76
CA TYR A 56 15.76 4.22 -0.38
C TYR A 56 16.61 3.42 0.61
N ASN A 57 17.11 4.10 1.63
CA ASN A 57 17.91 3.45 2.66
C ASN A 57 17.00 2.70 3.64
N SER A 58 17.07 1.37 3.64
CA SER A 58 16.27 0.48 4.50
C SER A 58 16.51 0.72 6.00
N LYS A 59 17.65 1.30 6.38
CA LYS A 59 17.95 1.71 7.77
C LYS A 59 17.35 3.07 8.14
N LYS A 60 16.88 3.86 7.16
CA LYS A 60 16.23 5.17 7.34
C LYS A 60 14.73 5.14 7.04
N GLY A 61 14.11 3.96 7.07
CA GLY A 61 12.67 3.77 6.83
C GLY A 61 12.40 2.96 5.58
N GLY A 62 13.34 2.92 4.64
CA GLY A 62 13.12 2.25 3.37
C GLY A 62 12.04 2.96 2.55
N GLY A 63 11.35 2.20 1.70
CA GLY A 63 10.26 2.69 0.87
C GLY A 63 9.85 1.65 -0.16
N ALA A 64 9.07 2.07 -1.13
CA ALA A 64 8.65 1.22 -2.23
C ALA A 64 8.66 2.00 -3.55
N ILE A 65 8.48 1.27 -4.64
CA ILE A 65 8.26 1.88 -5.94
C ILE A 65 7.33 1.00 -6.76
N THR A 66 6.34 1.63 -7.35
CA THR A 66 5.51 1.03 -8.38
C THR A 66 6.04 1.38 -9.76
N LEU A 67 6.29 0.35 -10.55
CA LEU A 67 6.75 0.47 -11.93
C LEU A 67 5.98 -0.51 -12.81
N GLY A 68 5.72 -0.15 -14.07
CA GLY A 68 4.99 -1.06 -14.95
C GLY A 68 4.34 -0.43 -16.15
N SER A 69 3.47 -1.23 -16.74
CA SER A 69 2.37 -0.77 -17.60
C SER A 69 1.06 -1.43 -17.15
N ASP A 70 -0.04 -1.06 -17.80
CA ASP A 70 -1.34 -1.72 -17.74
C ASP A 70 -1.32 -3.26 -17.71
N LYS A 71 -0.39 -3.90 -18.44
CA LYS A 71 -0.30 -5.37 -18.58
C LYS A 71 0.64 -6.02 -17.57
N LYS A 72 1.62 -5.28 -17.05
CA LYS A 72 2.67 -5.84 -16.19
C LYS A 72 3.20 -4.79 -15.22
N ALA A 73 2.44 -4.54 -14.17
CA ALA A 73 2.84 -3.68 -13.07
C ALA A 73 3.44 -4.47 -11.90
N SER A 74 4.38 -3.85 -11.22
CA SER A 74 5.03 -4.42 -10.04
C SER A 74 5.31 -3.37 -9.00
N ILE A 75 5.23 -3.77 -7.73
CA ILE A 75 5.59 -2.95 -6.58
C ILE A 75 6.81 -3.58 -5.93
N THR A 76 7.87 -2.81 -5.74
CA THR A 76 9.09 -3.31 -5.08
C THR A 76 9.29 -2.58 -3.77
N PHE A 77 9.29 -3.30 -2.65
CA PHE A 77 9.58 -2.75 -1.33
C PHE A 77 11.03 -3.00 -0.94
N THR A 78 11.61 -2.09 -0.16
CA THR A 78 12.93 -2.30 0.45
C THR A 78 12.92 -3.49 1.42
N GLU A 79 14.10 -4.09 1.63
CA GLU A 79 14.28 -5.38 2.33
C GLU A 79 13.79 -5.36 3.78
N ASN A 80 13.79 -4.19 4.43
CA ASN A 80 13.31 -4.06 5.80
C ASN A 80 11.82 -4.37 5.97
N PHE A 81 11.02 -4.23 4.91
CA PHE A 81 9.61 -4.66 4.92
C PHE A 81 9.47 -6.20 4.98
N PHE A 82 10.51 -6.93 4.59
CA PHE A 82 10.54 -8.40 4.57
C PHE A 82 11.47 -8.97 5.65
N SER A 83 11.76 -8.23 6.70
CA SER A 83 12.65 -8.66 7.78
C SER A 83 12.10 -8.32 9.15
N GLU A 84 12.40 -9.18 10.12
CA GLU A 84 12.17 -8.99 11.55
C GLU A 84 13.44 -8.51 12.29
N GLU A 85 14.59 -8.46 11.60
CA GLU A 85 15.91 -8.21 12.18
C GLU A 85 16.12 -6.72 12.48
N LYS A 86 15.57 -6.25 13.60
CA LYS A 86 15.54 -4.83 13.99
C LYS A 86 16.93 -4.20 14.07
N GLU A 87 17.92 -4.94 14.55
CA GLU A 87 19.30 -4.48 14.73
C GLU A 87 19.94 -4.10 13.39
N ILE A 88 19.71 -4.92 12.35
CA ILE A 88 20.23 -4.67 11.00
C ILE A 88 19.62 -3.41 10.39
N TYR A 89 18.34 -3.17 10.65
CA TYR A 89 17.57 -2.08 10.08
C TYR A 89 17.37 -0.88 11.02
N SER A 90 18.21 -0.75 12.05
CA SER A 90 18.15 0.39 12.99
C SER A 90 16.74 0.61 13.58
N ASN A 91 16.12 -0.48 14.05
CA ASN A 91 14.75 -0.58 14.55
C ASN A 91 13.64 -0.34 13.52
N ARG A 92 13.94 -0.44 12.22
CA ARG A 92 12.99 -0.22 11.11
C ARG A 92 12.67 -1.49 10.32
N ALA A 93 12.78 -2.64 10.96
CA ALA A 93 12.32 -3.93 10.43
C ALA A 93 10.78 -4.00 10.55
N TYR A 94 10.09 -4.12 9.43
CA TYR A 94 8.64 -3.92 9.32
C TYR A 94 7.85 -5.17 8.90
N ALA A 95 8.47 -6.36 8.85
CA ALA A 95 7.76 -7.59 8.46
C ALA A 95 6.41 -7.74 9.17
N ASN A 96 6.36 -7.53 10.49
CA ASN A 96 5.14 -7.71 11.27
C ASN A 96 4.42 -6.40 11.59
N ASN A 97 4.65 -5.33 10.82
CA ASN A 97 4.03 -4.02 11.03
C ASN A 97 2.93 -3.76 9.99
N LEU A 98 1.70 -4.21 10.31
CA LEU A 98 0.50 -4.04 9.47
C LEU A 98 0.30 -2.59 9.02
N TYR A 99 0.39 -1.64 9.97
CA TYR A 99 0.19 -0.22 9.69
C TYR A 99 1.19 0.30 8.65
N ARG A 100 2.49 0.04 8.83
CA ARG A 100 3.54 0.52 7.90
C ARG A 100 3.40 -0.08 6.51
N TRP A 101 3.11 -1.38 6.44
CA TRP A 101 2.87 -2.06 5.18
C TRP A 101 1.68 -1.49 4.44
N LEU A 102 0.49 -1.50 5.06
CA LEU A 102 -0.75 -1.08 4.42
C LEU A 102 -0.75 0.41 4.07
N ARG A 103 -0.15 1.25 4.91
CA ARG A 103 -0.01 2.70 4.64
C ARG A 103 0.82 2.97 3.39
N LEU A 104 1.98 2.31 3.27
CA LEU A 104 2.85 2.49 2.12
C LEU A 104 2.23 1.83 0.88
N SER A 105 1.66 0.64 1.02
CA SER A 105 0.90 0.00 -0.05
C SER A 105 -0.23 0.89 -0.58
N ALA A 106 -0.95 1.61 0.28
CA ALA A 106 -2.04 2.52 -0.14
C ALA A 106 -1.55 3.67 -1.05
N HIS A 107 -0.30 4.12 -0.87
CA HIS A 107 0.36 5.05 -1.79
C HIS A 107 0.74 4.33 -3.10
N GLU A 108 1.48 3.23 -2.99
CA GLU A 108 2.03 2.51 -4.14
C GLU A 108 0.97 1.97 -5.09
N VAL A 109 -0.19 1.54 -4.59
CA VAL A 109 -1.26 1.00 -5.46
C VAL A 109 -1.87 2.06 -6.36
N ARG A 110 -1.88 3.35 -5.98
CA ARG A 110 -2.38 4.41 -6.88
C ARG A 110 -1.48 4.62 -8.09
N HIS A 111 -0.18 4.40 -7.93
CA HIS A 111 0.74 4.37 -9.06
C HIS A 111 0.47 3.24 -10.07
N LEU A 112 -0.33 2.22 -9.73
CA LEU A 112 -0.77 1.21 -10.71
C LEU A 112 -1.70 1.82 -11.76
N GLU A 113 -2.55 2.76 -11.35
CA GLU A 113 -3.41 3.51 -12.28
C GLU A 113 -2.58 4.44 -13.17
N HIS A 114 -1.56 5.10 -12.59
CA HIS A 114 -0.59 5.87 -13.38
C HIS A 114 0.11 4.97 -14.42
N ALA A 115 0.59 3.78 -14.02
CA ALA A 115 1.19 2.82 -14.93
C ALA A 115 0.24 2.35 -16.04
N LYS A 116 -1.07 2.27 -15.76
CA LYS A 116 -2.11 1.96 -16.77
C LYS A 116 -2.30 3.11 -17.76
N LYS A 117 -2.34 4.35 -17.25
CA LYS A 117 -2.55 5.57 -18.04
C LYS A 117 -1.36 5.87 -18.96
N TYR A 118 -0.14 5.72 -18.45
CA TYR A 118 1.09 5.93 -19.19
C TYR A 118 1.57 4.60 -19.80
N ARG A 119 0.88 4.18 -20.87
CA ARG A 119 0.95 2.86 -21.56
C ARG A 119 2.34 2.25 -21.78
N PHE A 120 3.42 3.04 -21.78
CA PHE A 120 4.77 2.49 -21.85
C PHE A 120 5.54 2.79 -20.57
N PHE A 121 6.08 1.73 -19.99
CA PHE A 121 6.98 1.75 -18.83
C PHE A 121 8.07 2.82 -18.91
N LEU A 122 8.70 2.99 -20.08
CA LEU A 122 9.73 4.01 -20.29
C LEU A 122 9.15 5.43 -20.25
N PHE A 123 7.98 5.65 -20.84
CA PHE A 123 7.30 6.95 -20.78
C PHE A 123 6.81 7.26 -19.36
N TYR A 124 6.28 6.27 -18.63
CA TYR A 124 5.93 6.45 -17.21
C TYR A 124 7.16 6.84 -16.39
N LEU A 125 8.28 6.12 -16.53
CA LEU A 125 9.52 6.42 -15.82
C LEU A 125 10.09 7.80 -16.22
N ILE A 126 10.02 8.18 -17.50
CA ILE A 126 10.43 9.51 -17.98
C ILE A 126 9.51 10.60 -17.39
N VAL A 127 8.19 10.41 -17.41
CA VAL A 127 7.21 11.37 -16.87
C VAL A 127 7.36 11.51 -15.36
N PHE A 128 7.59 10.40 -14.67
CA PHE A 128 7.85 10.35 -13.23
C PHE A 128 9.14 11.08 -12.89
N ALA A 129 10.25 10.72 -13.55
CA ALA A 129 11.54 11.37 -13.36
C ALA A 129 11.50 12.87 -13.72
N TYR A 130 10.80 13.24 -14.79
CA TYR A 130 10.60 14.64 -15.17
C TYR A 130 9.85 15.43 -14.10
N GLN A 131 8.74 14.89 -13.57
CA GLN A 131 8.02 15.53 -12.46
C GLN A 131 8.88 15.63 -11.20
N TYR A 132 9.65 14.58 -10.91
CA TYR A 132 10.58 14.55 -9.80
C TYR A 132 11.66 15.63 -9.90
N ILE A 133 12.22 15.86 -11.10
CA ILE A 133 13.24 16.88 -11.36
C ILE A 133 12.65 18.30 -11.27
N LEU A 134 11.47 18.54 -11.84
CA LEU A 134 10.88 19.87 -11.91
C LEU A 134 10.23 20.33 -10.60
N PHE A 135 9.56 19.42 -9.91
CA PHE A 135 8.75 19.76 -8.74
C PHE A 135 9.36 19.24 -7.44
N GLY A 136 10.27 18.27 -7.47
CA GLY A 136 10.73 17.57 -6.27
C GLY A 136 9.72 16.50 -5.81
N HIS A 137 10.13 15.67 -4.85
CA HIS A 137 9.36 14.50 -4.40
C HIS A 137 7.94 14.87 -3.94
N ASP A 138 7.80 15.88 -3.08
CA ASP A 138 6.52 16.17 -2.40
C ASP A 138 5.55 16.99 -3.27
N ASP A 139 6.02 17.50 -4.41
CA ASP A 139 5.28 18.47 -5.22
C ASP A 139 4.86 17.95 -6.61
N ALA A 140 5.38 16.80 -7.02
CA ALA A 140 5.01 16.13 -8.26
C ALA A 140 3.50 15.77 -8.27
N PRO A 141 2.74 16.15 -9.32
CA PRO A 141 1.30 15.87 -9.39
C PRO A 141 0.90 14.41 -9.16
N LEU A 142 1.64 13.45 -9.73
CA LEU A 142 1.37 12.02 -9.54
C LEU A 142 1.66 11.54 -8.11
N GLU A 143 2.65 12.12 -7.42
CA GLU A 143 2.93 11.83 -6.01
C GLU A 143 1.81 12.38 -5.11
N LYS A 144 1.30 13.58 -5.42
CA LYS A 144 0.14 14.17 -4.71
C LYS A 144 -1.12 13.33 -4.86
N GLU A 145 -1.36 12.80 -6.06
CA GLU A 145 -2.47 11.88 -6.33
C GLU A 145 -2.30 10.56 -5.58
N ALA A 146 -1.09 10.00 -5.54
CA ALA A 146 -0.79 8.80 -4.76
C ALA A 146 -0.97 9.00 -3.26
N ASP A 147 -0.56 10.16 -2.74
CA ASP A 147 -0.71 10.54 -1.33
C ASP A 147 -2.16 10.58 -0.84
N GLU A 148 -3.14 10.79 -1.71
CA GLU A 148 -4.55 10.70 -1.33
C GLU A 148 -4.93 9.31 -0.79
N GLY A 149 -4.30 8.24 -1.30
CA GLY A 149 -4.49 6.88 -0.79
C GLY A 149 -3.96 6.76 0.65
N THR A 150 -2.78 7.31 0.92
CA THR A 150 -2.22 7.39 2.27
C THR A 150 -3.04 8.28 3.20
N LYS A 151 -3.52 9.45 2.74
CA LYS A 151 -4.36 10.35 3.53
C LYS A 151 -5.67 9.68 3.91
N THR A 152 -6.29 8.97 2.97
CA THR A 152 -7.53 8.22 3.21
C THR A 152 -7.30 7.07 4.19
N PHE A 153 -6.20 6.33 4.02
CA PHE A 153 -5.77 5.31 4.98
C PHE A 153 -5.59 5.88 6.40
N ASP A 154 -4.84 6.98 6.54
CA ASP A 154 -4.54 7.59 7.83
C ASP A 154 -5.82 8.09 8.50
N ALA A 155 -6.74 8.69 7.72
CA ALA A 155 -8.05 9.12 8.21
C ALA A 155 -8.92 7.94 8.66
N PHE A 156 -8.95 6.83 7.90
CA PHE A 156 -9.72 5.64 8.26
C PHE A 156 -9.16 4.97 9.54
N TYR A 157 -7.83 4.86 9.64
CA TYR A 157 -7.17 4.32 10.82
C TYR A 157 -7.38 5.20 12.06
N ALA A 158 -7.31 6.53 11.90
CA ALA A 158 -7.59 7.48 12.96
C ALA A 158 -9.05 7.42 13.41
N PHE A 159 -10.00 7.27 12.48
CA PHE A 159 -11.42 7.09 12.80
C PHE A 159 -11.65 5.88 13.73
N GLY A 160 -11.04 4.73 13.43
CA GLY A 160 -11.14 3.56 14.31
C GLY A 160 -10.68 3.83 15.74
N GLN A 161 -9.53 4.49 15.89
CA GLN A 161 -8.98 4.80 17.22
C GLN A 161 -9.81 5.85 17.96
N SER A 162 -10.21 6.93 17.29
CA SER A 162 -10.83 8.09 17.93
C SER A 162 -12.34 8.00 18.12
N HIS A 163 -13.04 7.29 17.23
CA HIS A 163 -14.51 7.24 17.23
C HIS A 163 -15.06 5.87 17.63
N LEU A 164 -14.31 4.80 17.40
CA LEU A 164 -14.73 3.43 17.73
C LEU A 164 -13.91 2.82 18.89
N ASN A 165 -12.84 3.50 19.33
CA ASN A 165 -11.89 2.99 20.32
C ASN A 165 -11.35 1.59 19.98
N ILE A 166 -11.06 1.34 18.69
CA ILE A 166 -10.59 0.06 18.18
C ILE A 166 -9.42 0.24 17.21
N ASN A 167 -8.48 -0.72 17.23
CA ASN A 167 -7.52 -0.86 16.14
C ASN A 167 -8.15 -1.66 15.00
N ILE A 168 -8.72 -0.95 14.02
CA ILE A 168 -9.42 -1.57 12.87
C ILE A 168 -8.51 -2.54 12.11
N LEU A 169 -7.21 -2.26 11.97
CA LEU A 169 -6.30 -3.16 11.24
C LEU A 169 -6.16 -4.50 11.97
N ASN A 170 -5.95 -4.48 13.29
CA ASN A 170 -5.85 -5.72 14.07
C ASN A 170 -7.16 -6.50 14.04
N ALA A 171 -8.31 -5.82 14.08
CA ALA A 171 -9.62 -6.46 14.03
C ALA A 171 -9.90 -7.10 12.66
N CYS A 172 -9.63 -6.40 11.56
CA CYS A 172 -9.94 -6.86 10.21
C CYS A 172 -8.92 -7.85 9.64
N PHE A 173 -7.67 -7.84 10.10
CA PHE A 173 -6.62 -8.74 9.62
C PHE A 173 -6.35 -9.89 10.59
N ASP A 174 -7.27 -10.18 11.52
CA ASP A 174 -7.13 -11.28 12.48
C ASP A 174 -7.09 -12.64 11.77
N GLU A 175 -5.98 -13.35 11.90
CA GLU A 175 -5.75 -14.66 11.25
C GLU A 175 -6.67 -15.78 11.76
N SER A 176 -7.36 -15.58 12.88
CA SER A 176 -8.37 -16.51 13.39
C SER A 176 -9.70 -16.43 12.64
N LEU A 177 -9.95 -15.35 11.90
CA LEU A 177 -11.17 -15.15 11.11
C LEU A 177 -11.04 -15.76 9.73
N ALA A 178 -12.16 -16.23 9.17
CA ALA A 178 -12.22 -16.56 7.75
C ALA A 178 -12.06 -15.29 6.90
N ILE A 179 -11.52 -15.43 5.69
CA ILE A 179 -11.30 -14.30 4.79
C ILE A 179 -12.60 -13.52 4.51
N ASP A 180 -13.72 -14.21 4.32
CA ASP A 180 -15.01 -13.56 4.08
C ASP A 180 -15.49 -12.76 5.31
N ASP A 181 -15.17 -13.21 6.53
CA ASP A 181 -15.49 -12.49 7.77
C ASP A 181 -14.61 -11.27 7.96
N GLN A 182 -13.31 -11.37 7.61
CA GLN A 182 -12.38 -10.23 7.58
C GLN A 182 -12.89 -9.13 6.63
N ILE A 183 -13.30 -9.53 5.42
CA ILE A 183 -13.85 -8.64 4.39
C ILE A 183 -15.15 -7.99 4.88
N GLN A 184 -16.09 -8.76 5.42
CA GLN A 184 -17.36 -8.22 5.95
C GLN A 184 -17.13 -7.25 7.11
N LEU A 185 -16.17 -7.53 8.00
CA LEU A 185 -15.84 -6.61 9.09
C LEU A 185 -15.24 -5.31 8.55
N LEU A 186 -14.37 -5.41 7.55
CA LEU A 186 -13.80 -4.25 6.89
C LEU A 186 -14.85 -3.39 6.20
N ASP A 187 -15.78 -3.98 5.44
CA ASP A 187 -16.88 -3.27 4.79
C ASP A 187 -17.76 -2.53 5.81
N ARG A 188 -18.05 -3.18 6.96
CA ARG A 188 -18.81 -2.53 8.05
C ARG A 188 -18.10 -1.29 8.59
N PHE A 189 -16.81 -1.39 8.91
CA PHE A 189 -16.07 -0.23 9.40
C PHE A 189 -15.91 0.85 8.33
N TRP A 190 -15.70 0.46 7.08
CA TRP A 190 -15.60 1.39 5.97
C TRP A 190 -16.90 2.18 5.78
N ASN A 191 -18.05 1.50 5.80
CA ASN A 191 -19.35 2.15 5.71
C ASN A 191 -19.56 3.16 6.85
N ASN A 192 -19.26 2.77 8.10
CA ASN A 192 -19.33 3.67 9.26
C ASN A 192 -18.43 4.90 9.07
N PHE A 193 -17.21 4.72 8.55
CA PHE A 193 -16.30 5.82 8.24
C PHE A 193 -16.84 6.74 7.15
N THR A 194 -17.43 6.18 6.09
CA THR A 194 -17.99 6.99 5.01
C THR A 194 -19.20 7.80 5.48
N ASP A 195 -20.06 7.23 6.33
CA ASP A 195 -21.21 7.95 6.88
C ASP A 195 -20.77 9.02 7.87
N TYR A 196 -19.78 8.73 8.73
CA TYR A 196 -19.14 9.74 9.57
C TYR A 196 -18.60 10.92 8.74
N ARG A 197 -17.91 10.65 7.63
CA ARG A 197 -17.37 11.71 6.75
C ARG A 197 -18.46 12.52 6.04
N LYS A 198 -19.59 11.91 5.68
CA LYS A 198 -20.73 12.64 5.09
C LYS A 198 -21.33 13.61 6.11
N ASN A 199 -21.58 13.13 7.33
CA ASN A 199 -22.18 13.94 8.40
C ASN A 199 -21.28 15.11 8.86
N GLN A 200 -19.96 14.97 8.72
CA GLN A 200 -19.00 16.05 8.99
C GLN A 200 -18.97 17.12 7.88
N LYS A 201 -19.37 16.77 6.65
CA LYS A 201 -19.44 17.71 5.51
C LYS A 201 -20.78 18.43 5.40
N ASP A 202 -21.78 18.00 6.15
CA ASP A 202 -23.14 18.54 6.13
C ASP A 202 -23.52 19.29 7.43
N PRO A 203 -22.76 20.31 7.88
CA PRO A 203 -23.22 21.20 8.93
C PRO A 203 -23.96 22.38 8.28
N THR A 204 -25.20 22.17 7.81
CA THR A 204 -26.16 23.22 7.40
C THR A 204 -25.59 24.33 6.49
N ASP A 205 -25.82 24.22 5.18
CA ASP A 205 -26.03 25.43 4.34
C ASP A 205 -27.20 26.27 4.90
#